data_AF-A0A1B7MR17-F1
#
_entry.id   AF-A0A1B7MR17-F1
#
_cell.length_a   1.000
_cell.length_b   1.000
_cell.length_c   1.000
_cell.angle_alpha   90.00
_cell.angle_beta   90.00
_cell.angle_gamma   90.00
#
_symmetry.space_group_name_H-M   'P 1'
#
loop_
_entity.id
_entity.type
_entity.pdbx_description
1 polymer ?
#
loop_
_entity_poly.entity_id
_entity_poly.type
_entity_poly.pdbx_seq_one_letter_code
_entity_poly.pdbx_strand_id
1 'polypeptide(L)'
;KGVHSIERSAQEDTLLVLFNTAISNLVLFRNNFALSRDITGLFQSFQSSSTVLDPAANPSLFQSTLVIIIKDVVDSDKAEITKEFALKFQKIVQDEQEANFISRLHAGQLNIVPWPVIESQEFYKLFPTLKRRLDKQKLTHNTAGQFLHVVKTLMAKLKVNDWGALSQSMASHRAQLLLSLLPNTLAFGLQEVNPDPEPLKNLDDDVPIGMPDTPSEFSLATGGTQQSSSREAALQVLSRTWGDYNSRQHVSEDVWVENLTAHIDHLVNLRINHVNEWISSNVARFQ
;
A
#
# COMPACT_ATOMS: atom_id res chain seq x y z
N LYS A 1 17.74 -7.38 12.79
CA LYS A 1 19.04 -6.88 13.32
C LYS A 1 18.76 -5.69 14.23
N GLY A 2 19.42 -5.57 15.37
CA GLY A 2 19.21 -4.46 16.33
C GLY A 2 19.72 -3.12 15.80
N VAL A 3 19.23 -2.03 16.40
CA VAL A 3 19.76 -0.65 16.24
C VAL A 3 21.11 -0.58 16.98
N HIS A 4 22.08 0.18 16.47
CA HIS A 4 23.45 0.30 17.01
C HIS A 4 24.32 -0.98 16.89
N SER A 5 24.14 -1.74 15.81
CA SER A 5 25.07 -2.82 15.45
C SER A 5 26.40 -2.20 14.98
N ILE A 6 27.54 -2.79 15.37
CA ILE A 6 28.91 -2.30 15.04
C ILE A 6 29.14 -2.11 13.53
N GLU A 7 28.36 -2.81 12.70
CA GLU A 7 28.46 -2.81 11.23
C GLU A 7 27.63 -1.71 10.54
N ARG A 8 26.94 -0.81 11.26
CA ARG A 8 26.00 0.17 10.68
C ARG A 8 26.38 1.62 10.92
N SER A 9 26.12 2.45 9.92
CA SER A 9 26.19 3.90 10.03
C SER A 9 24.98 4.48 10.76
N ALA A 10 25.14 5.66 11.36
CA ALA A 10 24.04 6.38 12.00
C ALA A 10 22.88 6.70 11.03
N GLN A 11 23.20 6.89 9.74
CA GLN A 11 22.20 7.12 8.69
C GLN A 11 21.36 5.87 8.42
N GLU A 12 21.97 4.69 8.34
CA GLU A 12 21.26 3.43 8.14
C GLU A 12 20.34 3.10 9.33
N ASP A 13 20.80 3.36 10.55
CA ASP A 13 19.99 3.17 11.76
C ASP A 13 18.77 4.11 11.76
N THR A 14 18.96 5.38 11.37
CA THR A 14 17.86 6.35 11.21
C THR A 14 16.83 5.87 10.19
N LEU A 15 17.28 5.46 9.00
CA LEU A 15 16.38 4.96 7.94
C LEU A 15 15.63 3.69 8.35
N LEU A 16 16.30 2.79 9.07
CA LEU A 16 15.66 1.57 9.57
C LEU A 16 14.59 1.88 10.62
N VAL A 17 14.88 2.78 11.55
CA VAL A 17 13.91 3.24 12.56
C VAL A 17 12.71 3.85 11.84
N LEU A 18 12.94 4.79 10.92
CA LEU A 18 11.87 5.44 10.17
C LEU A 18 11.03 4.48 9.35
N PHE A 19 11.66 3.54 8.65
CA PHE A 19 10.96 2.54 7.87
C PHE A 19 10.06 1.66 8.75
N ASN A 20 10.59 1.15 9.87
CA ASN A 20 9.82 0.31 10.78
C ASN A 20 8.66 1.08 11.42
N THR A 21 8.88 2.32 11.86
CA THR A 21 7.85 3.12 12.52
C THR A 21 6.78 3.58 11.54
N ALA A 22 7.14 3.84 10.28
CA ALA A 22 6.20 4.26 9.25
C ALA A 22 5.15 3.19 8.93
N ILE A 23 5.55 1.91 8.84
CA ILE A 23 4.69 0.82 8.36
C ILE A 23 4.10 -0.07 9.46
N SER A 24 4.68 -0.06 10.65
CA SER A 24 4.24 -0.98 11.72
C SER A 24 2.97 -0.47 12.39
N ASN A 25 2.09 -1.38 12.81
CA ASN A 25 1.00 -1.04 13.73
C ASN A 25 1.45 -1.09 15.19
N LEU A 26 2.52 -1.86 15.48
CA LEU A 26 3.06 -2.03 16.82
C LEU A 26 4.59 -2.11 16.76
N VAL A 27 5.27 -1.22 17.48
CA VAL A 27 6.73 -1.23 17.61
C VAL A 27 7.09 -1.68 19.02
N LEU A 28 7.74 -2.84 19.12
CA LEU A 28 8.25 -3.36 20.40
C LEU A 28 9.71 -2.92 20.56
N PHE A 29 9.94 -2.01 21.48
CA PHE A 29 11.27 -1.58 21.85
C PHE A 29 11.72 -2.28 23.13
N ARG A 30 12.77 -3.07 23.04
CA ARG A 30 13.25 -3.94 24.14
C ARG A 30 14.50 -3.32 24.77
N ASN A 31 14.40 -2.82 26.00
CA ASN A 31 15.47 -2.18 26.75
C ASN A 31 15.92 -3.04 27.96
N ASN A 32 17.22 -3.01 28.29
CA ASN A 32 17.77 -3.65 29.50
C ASN A 32 17.87 -2.60 30.61
N PHE A 33 17.16 -2.80 31.73
CA PHE A 33 17.07 -1.85 32.84
C PHE A 33 18.42 -1.40 33.42
N ALA A 34 19.43 -2.28 33.41
CA ALA A 34 20.78 -1.97 33.90
C ALA A 34 21.50 -0.83 33.14
N LEU A 35 20.99 -0.40 31.98
CA LEU A 35 21.58 0.61 31.09
C LEU A 35 20.82 1.95 31.11
N SER A 36 20.36 2.39 32.29
CA SER A 36 19.63 3.66 32.50
C SER A 36 20.30 4.92 31.92
N ARG A 37 21.62 4.86 31.62
CA ARG A 37 22.41 5.94 31.01
C ARG A 37 22.15 6.14 29.50
N ASP A 38 21.64 5.16 28.77
CA ASP A 38 21.55 5.24 27.30
C ASP A 38 20.15 5.60 26.78
N ILE A 39 19.18 5.72 27.68
CA ILE A 39 17.78 6.05 27.36
C ILE A 39 17.69 7.45 26.72
N THR A 40 18.47 8.41 27.19
CA THR A 40 18.49 9.77 26.63
C THR A 40 19.11 9.80 25.22
N GLY A 41 20.20 9.07 24.98
CA GLY A 41 20.83 8.97 23.66
C GLY A 41 19.91 8.27 22.66
N LEU A 42 19.19 7.24 23.10
CA LEU A 42 18.17 6.57 22.32
C LEU A 42 17.02 7.53 21.93
N PHE A 43 16.50 8.32 22.87
CA PHE A 43 15.45 9.29 22.58
C PHE A 43 15.93 10.39 21.65
N GLN A 44 17.19 10.83 21.77
CA GLN A 44 17.79 11.74 20.80
C GLN A 44 17.82 11.13 19.40
N SER A 45 18.09 9.84 19.25
CA SER A 45 18.06 9.16 17.95
C SER A 45 16.64 9.09 17.35
N PHE A 46 15.62 8.82 18.16
CA PHE A 46 14.23 8.90 17.69
C PHE A 46 13.81 10.33 17.35
N GLN A 47 14.20 11.30 18.19
CA GLN A 47 13.88 12.70 17.99
C GLN A 47 14.55 13.26 16.73
N SER A 48 15.82 12.93 16.49
CA SER A 48 16.54 13.33 15.26
C SER A 48 15.92 12.72 14.01
N SER A 49 15.29 11.54 14.12
CA SER A 49 14.56 10.91 13.03
C SER A 49 13.23 11.62 12.75
N SER A 50 12.58 12.14 13.80
CA SER A 50 11.27 12.77 13.69
C SER A 50 11.29 14.11 12.93
N THR A 51 12.40 14.87 12.98
CA THR A 51 12.50 16.19 12.34
C THR A 51 12.47 16.15 10.83
N VAL A 52 12.81 15.00 10.24
CA VAL A 52 12.99 14.82 8.80
C VAL A 52 11.65 14.62 8.05
N LEU A 53 10.58 14.28 8.76
CA LEU A 53 9.33 13.81 8.17
C LEU A 53 8.15 14.70 8.49
N ASP A 54 7.35 15.11 7.52
CA ASP A 54 6.05 15.73 7.78
C ASP A 54 4.95 14.65 7.92
N PRO A 55 4.47 14.34 9.14
CA PRO A 55 3.41 13.36 9.32
C PRO A 55 2.08 13.83 8.74
N ALA A 56 1.85 15.15 8.64
CA ALA A 56 0.62 15.71 8.08
C ALA A 56 0.50 15.43 6.58
N ALA A 57 1.63 15.37 5.86
CA ALA A 57 1.67 14.98 4.46
C ALA A 57 1.41 13.48 4.24
N ASN A 58 1.53 12.66 5.28
CA ASN A 58 1.44 11.19 5.21
C ASN A 58 0.63 10.59 6.38
N PRO A 59 -0.66 10.92 6.51
CA PRO A 59 -1.46 10.54 7.68
C PRO A 59 -1.66 9.03 7.83
N SER A 60 -1.51 8.25 6.75
CA SER A 60 -1.58 6.78 6.80
C SER A 60 -0.32 6.12 7.36
N LEU A 61 0.80 6.85 7.42
CA LEU A 61 2.05 6.36 8.01
C LEU A 61 2.13 6.74 9.49
N PHE A 62 3.05 6.10 10.21
CA PHE A 62 3.37 6.46 11.61
C PHE A 62 2.20 6.30 12.60
N GLN A 63 1.29 5.36 12.29
CA GLN A 63 0.12 5.03 13.11
C GLN A 63 0.43 3.94 14.16
N SER A 64 1.69 3.77 14.51
CA SER A 64 2.16 2.65 15.34
C SER A 64 1.98 2.93 16.83
N THR A 65 1.58 1.92 17.62
CA THR A 65 1.77 1.99 19.08
C THR A 65 3.22 1.68 19.43
N LEU A 66 3.90 2.56 20.17
CA LEU A 66 5.20 2.26 20.77
C LEU A 66 5.02 1.50 22.08
N VAL A 67 5.61 0.30 22.19
CA VAL A 67 5.64 -0.49 23.42
C VAL A 67 7.09 -0.65 23.89
N ILE A 68 7.42 -0.05 25.03
CA ILE A 68 8.73 -0.14 25.64
C ILE A 68 8.70 -1.25 26.68
N ILE A 69 9.48 -2.30 26.42
CA ILE A 69 9.67 -3.45 27.29
C ILE A 69 10.95 -3.24 28.08
N ILE A 70 10.80 -3.16 29.40
CA ILE A 70 11.92 -3.03 30.34
C ILE A 70 12.15 -4.41 30.94
N LYS A 71 13.33 -4.97 30.69
CA LYS A 71 13.63 -6.35 31.11
C LYS A 71 14.09 -6.49 32.55
N ASP A 72 13.87 -7.71 33.05
CA ASP A 72 14.44 -8.24 34.29
C ASP A 72 14.07 -7.37 35.50
N VAL A 73 12.83 -6.91 35.52
CA VAL A 73 12.30 -6.05 36.57
C VAL A 73 11.78 -6.92 37.72
N VAL A 74 12.38 -6.78 38.89
CA VAL A 74 11.87 -7.36 40.14
C VAL A 74 10.59 -6.64 40.59
N ASP A 75 9.71 -7.36 41.29
CA ASP A 75 8.39 -6.84 41.67
C ASP A 75 8.45 -5.55 42.52
N SER A 76 9.47 -5.42 43.36
CA SER A 76 9.71 -4.23 44.18
C SER A 76 9.92 -2.96 43.35
N ASP A 77 10.53 -3.09 42.16
CA ASP A 77 11.03 -1.94 41.40
C ASP A 77 10.04 -1.53 40.29
N LYS A 78 9.02 -2.36 40.00
CA LYS A 78 8.04 -2.12 38.93
C LYS A 78 7.43 -0.72 38.96
N ALA A 79 7.01 -0.27 40.14
CA ALA A 79 6.34 1.02 40.31
C ALA A 79 7.30 2.19 40.11
N GLU A 80 8.51 2.09 40.65
CA GLU A 80 9.55 3.12 40.55
C GLU A 80 9.99 3.30 39.10
N ILE A 81 10.27 2.19 38.41
CA ILE A 81 10.68 2.19 37.00
C ILE A 81 9.61 2.80 36.11
N THR A 82 8.36 2.38 36.30
CA THR A 82 7.25 2.92 35.51
C THR A 82 7.13 4.43 35.70
N LYS A 83 7.32 4.92 36.94
CA LYS A 83 7.31 6.35 37.26
C LYS A 83 8.51 7.09 36.65
N GLU A 84 9.70 6.53 36.72
CA GLU A 84 10.92 7.14 36.14
C GLU A 84 10.77 7.35 34.63
N PHE A 85 10.34 6.31 33.90
CA PHE A 85 10.13 6.42 32.47
C PHE A 85 9.00 7.41 32.14
N ALA A 86 7.89 7.38 32.88
CA ALA A 86 6.80 8.35 32.70
C ALA A 86 7.29 9.80 32.86
N LEU A 87 8.10 10.10 33.88
CA LEU A 87 8.66 11.42 34.11
C LEU A 87 9.62 11.86 32.99
N LYS A 88 10.47 10.95 32.49
CA LYS A 88 11.36 11.24 31.34
C LYS A 88 10.57 11.56 30.08
N PHE A 89 9.51 10.81 29.79
CA PHE A 89 8.65 11.08 28.64
C PHE A 89 7.87 12.37 28.77
N GLN A 90 7.34 12.65 29.97
CA GLN A 90 6.66 13.91 30.23
C GLN A 90 7.59 15.10 29.98
N LYS A 91 8.86 14.99 30.39
CA LYS A 91 9.87 16.00 30.09
C LYS A 91 10.08 16.18 28.58
N ILE A 92 10.24 15.09 27.82
CA ILE A 92 10.40 15.17 26.36
C ILE A 92 9.19 15.81 25.69
N VAL A 93 7.98 15.44 26.10
CA VAL A 93 6.73 16.02 25.57
C VAL A 93 6.62 17.50 25.95
N GLN A 94 7.08 17.90 27.13
CA GLN A 94 7.12 19.31 27.54
C GLN A 94 8.14 20.13 26.74
N ASP A 95 9.35 19.58 26.57
CA ASP A 95 10.46 20.26 25.89
C ASP A 95 10.21 20.37 24.37
N GLU A 96 9.71 19.31 23.74
CA GLU A 96 9.54 19.21 22.28
C GLU A 96 8.09 19.45 21.80
N GLN A 97 7.11 19.51 22.71
CA GLN A 97 5.68 19.72 22.40
C GLN A 97 5.17 18.76 21.31
N GLU A 98 4.36 19.22 20.35
CA GLU A 98 3.85 18.40 19.24
C GLU A 98 4.96 17.91 18.28
N ALA A 99 6.17 18.46 18.38
CA ALA A 99 7.29 18.03 17.55
C ALA A 99 7.99 16.77 18.09
N ASN A 100 7.56 16.23 19.24
CA ASN A 100 8.14 15.03 19.82
C ASN A 100 7.92 13.77 18.96
N PHE A 101 8.87 12.84 19.00
CA PHE A 101 8.81 11.61 18.22
C PHE A 101 7.61 10.69 18.54
N ILE A 102 7.02 10.77 19.75
CA ILE A 102 5.86 9.96 20.13
C ILE A 102 4.63 10.45 19.36
N SER A 103 4.40 11.76 19.36
CA SER A 103 3.32 12.38 18.58
C SER A 103 3.54 12.15 17.08
N ARG A 104 4.76 12.33 16.57
CA ARG A 104 5.05 12.30 15.14
C ARG A 104 5.21 10.90 14.53
N LEU A 105 5.81 9.96 15.24
CA LEU A 105 6.16 8.61 14.71
C LEU A 105 5.21 7.51 15.21
N HIS A 106 4.46 7.78 16.27
CA HIS A 106 3.64 6.79 16.97
C HIS A 106 2.22 7.27 17.27
N ALA A 107 1.74 8.33 16.60
CA ALA A 107 0.41 8.91 16.79
C ALA A 107 0.04 9.17 18.28
N GLY A 108 1.03 9.52 19.10
CA GLY A 108 0.85 9.75 20.54
C GLY A 108 0.67 8.48 21.39
N GLN A 109 0.81 7.28 20.81
CA GLN A 109 0.53 6.02 21.46
C GLN A 109 1.80 5.41 22.07
N LEU A 110 1.89 5.44 23.40
CA LEU A 110 3.01 4.87 24.16
C LEU A 110 2.51 3.93 25.27
N ASN A 111 3.20 2.81 25.43
CA ASN A 111 2.99 1.86 26.50
C ASN A 111 4.32 1.42 27.11
N ILE A 112 4.43 1.46 28.44
CA ILE A 112 5.58 0.93 29.17
C ILE A 112 5.18 -0.40 29.81
N VAL A 113 5.99 -1.43 29.63
CA VAL A 113 5.73 -2.78 30.16
C VAL A 113 6.98 -3.26 30.89
N PRO A 114 6.99 -3.26 32.24
CA PRO A 114 8.04 -3.92 33.00
C PRO A 114 7.85 -5.44 32.86
N TRP A 115 8.83 -6.10 32.25
CA TRP A 115 8.88 -7.55 32.15
C TRP A 115 9.58 -8.13 33.37
N PRO A 116 8.92 -9.06 34.09
CA PRO A 116 9.54 -9.84 35.16
C PRO A 116 10.78 -10.57 34.66
N VAL A 117 11.59 -11.00 35.62
CA VAL A 117 12.74 -11.88 35.37
C VAL A 117 12.28 -13.07 34.54
N ILE A 118 13.05 -13.37 33.48
CA ILE A 118 12.82 -14.52 32.61
C ILE A 118 12.74 -15.79 33.48
N GLU A 119 11.92 -16.75 33.08
CA GLU A 119 11.65 -18.02 33.81
C GLU A 119 10.68 -17.89 35.01
N SER A 120 10.29 -16.69 35.43
CA SER A 120 9.19 -16.52 36.40
C SER A 120 7.83 -16.87 35.78
N GLN A 121 6.87 -17.33 36.59
CA GLN A 121 5.51 -17.60 36.11
C GLN A 121 4.83 -16.32 35.56
N GLU A 122 5.17 -15.19 36.17
CA GLU A 122 4.68 -13.84 35.91
C GLU A 122 5.13 -13.34 34.54
N PHE A 123 6.34 -13.71 34.10
CA PHE A 123 6.83 -13.44 32.76
C PHE A 123 5.88 -14.04 31.70
N TYR A 124 5.49 -15.31 31.86
CA TYR A 124 4.62 -15.99 30.89
C TYR A 124 3.19 -15.44 30.88
N LYS A 125 2.70 -14.90 32.02
CA LYS A 125 1.39 -14.24 32.12
C LYS A 125 1.30 -12.96 31.28
N LEU A 126 2.41 -12.41 30.78
CA LEU A 126 2.41 -11.19 29.96
C LEU A 126 2.21 -11.43 28.47
N PHE A 127 2.47 -12.64 27.95
CA PHE A 127 2.21 -12.95 26.54
C PHE A 127 0.74 -12.76 26.13
N PRO A 128 -0.26 -13.24 26.89
CA PRO A 128 -1.67 -12.96 26.58
C PRO A 128 -2.01 -11.46 26.61
N THR A 129 -1.31 -10.67 27.42
CA THR A 129 -1.50 -9.21 27.48
C THR A 129 -0.95 -8.53 26.23
N LEU A 130 0.24 -8.94 25.77
CA LEU A 130 0.82 -8.45 24.51
C LEU A 130 -0.01 -8.87 23.31
N LYS A 131 -0.48 -10.13 23.26
CA LYS A 131 -1.37 -10.61 22.20
C LYS A 131 -2.63 -9.75 22.11
N ARG A 132 -3.32 -9.52 23.25
CA ARG A 132 -4.50 -8.65 23.28
C ARG A 132 -4.22 -7.23 22.81
N ARG A 133 -3.01 -6.70 23.00
CA ARG A 133 -2.62 -5.38 22.49
C ARG A 133 -2.36 -5.40 20.99
N LEU A 134 -1.74 -6.46 20.48
CA LEU A 134 -1.54 -6.67 19.05
C LEU A 134 -2.89 -6.82 18.34
N ASP A 135 -3.79 -7.65 18.87
CA ASP A 135 -5.12 -7.88 18.29
C ASP A 135 -5.99 -6.61 18.27
N LYS A 136 -5.73 -5.66 19.17
CA LYS A 136 -6.45 -4.38 19.25
C LYS A 136 -5.95 -3.32 18.27
N GLN A 137 -4.82 -3.56 17.61
CA GLN A 137 -4.28 -2.60 16.66
C GLN A 137 -5.22 -2.43 15.48
N LYS A 138 -5.41 -1.18 15.05
CA LYS A 138 -6.20 -0.89 13.86
C LYS A 138 -5.44 -1.38 12.62
N LEU A 139 -6.14 -2.03 11.71
CA LEU A 139 -5.59 -2.38 10.40
C LEU A 139 -5.31 -1.09 9.62
N THR A 140 -4.07 -0.92 9.18
CA THR A 140 -3.64 0.23 8.34
C THR A 140 -3.66 -0.10 6.85
N HIS A 141 -3.60 -1.39 6.50
CA HIS A 141 -3.62 -1.88 5.12
C HIS A 141 -4.60 -3.04 5.02
N ASN A 142 -5.59 -2.93 4.12
CA ASN A 142 -6.65 -3.92 4.00
C ASN A 142 -6.23 -5.15 3.19
N THR A 143 -5.24 -4.99 2.31
CA THR A 143 -4.80 -6.04 1.39
C THR A 143 -3.27 -6.09 1.33
N ALA A 144 -2.74 -7.27 0.97
CA ALA A 144 -1.30 -7.47 0.82
C ALA A 144 -0.72 -6.63 -0.33
N GLY A 145 -1.46 -6.45 -1.44
CA GLY A 145 -1.03 -5.62 -2.57
C GLY A 145 -0.94 -4.13 -2.21
N GLN A 146 -1.90 -3.62 -1.43
CA GLN A 146 -1.82 -2.25 -0.88
C GLN A 146 -0.58 -2.07 -0.02
N PHE A 147 -0.35 -3.00 0.91
CA PHE A 147 0.82 -2.96 1.78
C PHE A 147 2.12 -3.01 0.98
N LEU A 148 2.22 -3.91 -0.01
CA LEU A 148 3.40 -4.03 -0.87
C LEU A 148 3.67 -2.76 -1.66
N HIS A 149 2.63 -2.13 -2.22
CA HIS A 149 2.77 -0.86 -2.94
C HIS A 149 3.28 0.24 -1.99
N VAL A 150 2.70 0.36 -0.79
CA VAL A 150 3.17 1.33 0.24
C VAL A 150 4.64 1.10 0.58
N VAL A 151 5.03 -0.15 0.84
CA VAL A 151 6.42 -0.52 1.18
C VAL A 151 7.37 -0.16 0.03
N LYS A 152 7.04 -0.54 -1.22
CA LYS A 152 7.87 -0.23 -2.39
C LYS A 152 8.04 1.27 -2.59
N THR A 153 6.95 2.04 -2.51
CA THR A 153 7.01 3.49 -2.68
C THR A 153 7.77 4.14 -1.54
N LEU A 154 7.55 3.72 -0.29
CA LEU A 154 8.28 4.23 0.86
C LEU A 154 9.77 3.95 0.73
N MET A 155 10.19 2.74 0.34
CA MET A 155 11.59 2.41 0.13
C MET A 155 12.22 3.26 -0.98
N ALA A 156 11.51 3.48 -2.10
CA ALA A 156 11.99 4.33 -3.18
C ALA A 156 12.18 5.78 -2.72
N LYS A 157 11.22 6.32 -1.97
CA LYS A 157 11.27 7.67 -1.39
C LYS A 157 12.39 7.82 -0.35
N LEU A 158 12.54 6.85 0.56
CA LEU A 158 13.64 6.78 1.53
C LEU A 158 15.01 6.79 0.83
N LYS A 159 15.15 6.04 -0.27
CA LYS A 159 16.41 5.97 -1.02
C LYS A 159 16.83 7.31 -1.62
N VAL A 160 15.88 8.15 -2.04
CA VAL A 160 16.13 9.48 -2.62
C VAL A 160 15.95 10.61 -1.62
N ASN A 161 15.70 10.30 -0.34
CA ASN A 161 15.35 11.26 0.73
C ASN A 161 14.19 12.20 0.34
N ASP A 162 13.18 11.68 -0.37
CA ASP A 162 11.94 12.41 -0.68
C ASP A 162 10.89 12.14 0.41
N TRP A 163 10.48 13.20 1.10
CA TRP A 163 9.50 13.13 2.18
C TRP A 163 8.14 13.73 1.81
N GLY A 164 7.94 14.09 0.53
CA GLY A 164 6.65 14.56 0.04
C GLY A 164 5.55 13.50 0.16
N ALA A 165 4.30 13.89 -0.10
CA ALA A 165 3.14 13.01 0.05
C ALA A 165 3.29 11.67 -0.70
N LEU A 166 3.21 10.55 0.03
CA LEU A 166 3.29 9.20 -0.52
C LEU A 166 2.10 8.93 -1.45
N SER A 167 0.91 9.40 -1.07
CA SER A 167 -0.33 9.25 -1.83
C SER A 167 -0.20 9.78 -3.25
N GLN A 168 0.44 10.93 -3.44
CA GLN A 168 0.66 11.54 -4.75
C GLN A 168 1.59 10.70 -5.62
N SER A 169 2.70 10.20 -5.06
CA SER A 169 3.63 9.31 -5.77
C SER A 169 2.93 8.02 -6.20
N MET A 170 2.12 7.43 -5.30
CA MET A 170 1.37 6.21 -5.59
C MET A 170 0.28 6.43 -6.66
N ALA A 171 -0.47 7.53 -6.58
CA ALA A 171 -1.50 7.88 -7.55
C ALA A 171 -0.90 8.12 -8.94
N SER A 172 0.24 8.83 -9.00
CA SER A 172 0.96 9.08 -10.26
C SER A 172 1.46 7.77 -10.89
N HIS A 173 2.04 6.89 -10.08
CA HIS A 173 2.49 5.57 -10.54
C HIS A 173 1.33 4.71 -11.02
N ARG A 174 0.20 4.70 -10.28
CA ARG A 174 -1.02 4.01 -10.69
C ARG A 174 -1.53 4.52 -12.03
N ALA A 175 -1.62 5.83 -12.23
CA ALA A 175 -2.05 6.43 -13.49
C ALA A 175 -1.14 6.04 -14.66
N GLN A 176 0.18 6.08 -14.47
CA GLN A 176 1.15 5.65 -15.50
C GLN A 176 1.00 4.18 -15.87
N LEU A 177 0.81 3.30 -14.88
CA LEU A 177 0.59 1.88 -15.12
C LEU A 177 -0.71 1.64 -15.90
N LEU A 178 -1.82 2.26 -15.48
CA LEU A 178 -3.10 2.16 -16.19
C LEU A 178 -2.97 2.65 -17.64
N LEU A 179 -2.28 3.78 -17.87
CA LEU A 179 -2.02 4.30 -19.21
C LEU A 179 -1.20 3.33 -20.07
N SER A 180 -0.20 2.66 -19.50
CA SER A 180 0.61 1.67 -20.24
C SER A 180 -0.17 0.41 -20.61
N LEU A 181 -1.15 0.02 -19.79
CA LEU A 181 -1.99 -1.17 -20.02
C LEU A 181 -3.19 -0.84 -20.92
N LEU A 182 -3.61 0.42 -21.00
CA LEU A 182 -4.80 0.87 -21.69
C LEU A 182 -4.93 0.32 -23.13
N PRO A 183 -3.86 0.30 -23.97
CA PRO A 183 -3.96 -0.27 -25.31
C PRO A 183 -4.37 -1.74 -25.31
N ASN A 184 -3.78 -2.56 -24.45
CA ASN A 184 -4.12 -3.97 -24.35
C ASN A 184 -5.54 -4.16 -23.80
N THR A 185 -5.90 -3.39 -22.77
CA THR A 185 -7.23 -3.51 -22.17
C THR A 185 -8.34 -3.15 -23.16
N LEU A 186 -8.17 -2.11 -23.98
CA LEU A 186 -9.16 -1.72 -24.99
C LEU A 186 -9.19 -2.70 -26.16
N ALA A 187 -8.03 -3.17 -26.64
CA ALA A 187 -7.95 -4.09 -27.77
C ALA A 187 -8.45 -5.50 -27.42
N PHE A 188 -8.08 -6.05 -26.27
CA PHE A 188 -8.29 -7.47 -25.91
C PHE A 188 -9.19 -7.71 -24.69
N GLY A 189 -9.47 -6.70 -23.86
CA GLY A 189 -10.20 -6.89 -22.60
C GLY A 189 -9.33 -7.55 -21.53
N LEU A 190 -8.00 -7.48 -21.69
CA LEU A 190 -7.00 -8.16 -20.88
C LEU A 190 -5.87 -7.20 -20.49
N GLN A 191 -5.23 -7.43 -19.35
CA GLN A 191 -4.04 -6.69 -18.91
C GLN A 191 -2.80 -7.15 -19.69
N GLU A 192 -2.66 -8.47 -19.82
CA GLU A 192 -1.58 -9.12 -20.54
C GLU A 192 -2.17 -10.19 -21.47
N VAL A 193 -1.63 -10.28 -22.68
CA VAL A 193 -2.09 -11.25 -23.70
C VAL A 193 -1.11 -12.41 -23.84
N ASN A 194 0.19 -12.11 -23.71
CA ASN A 194 1.28 -13.08 -23.81
C ASN A 194 2.28 -12.81 -22.68
N PRO A 195 2.88 -13.83 -22.04
CA PRO A 195 2.77 -15.25 -22.38
C PRO A 195 1.47 -15.91 -21.91
N ASP A 196 0.88 -15.43 -20.83
CA ASP A 196 -0.36 -15.96 -20.25
C ASP A 196 -1.44 -14.87 -20.23
N PRO A 197 -2.66 -15.14 -20.72
CA PRO A 197 -3.76 -14.17 -20.69
C PRO A 197 -4.15 -13.79 -19.27
N GLU A 198 -3.97 -12.51 -18.91
CA GLU A 198 -4.39 -11.98 -17.62
C GLU A 198 -5.66 -11.12 -17.73
N PRO A 199 -6.72 -11.43 -16.96
CA PRO A 199 -7.95 -10.64 -16.98
C PRO A 199 -7.73 -9.23 -16.42
N LEU A 200 -8.69 -8.33 -16.61
CA LEU A 200 -8.71 -7.05 -15.90
C LEU A 200 -8.93 -7.30 -14.42
N LYS A 201 -7.93 -6.97 -13.60
CA LYS A 201 -7.98 -7.15 -12.14
C LYS A 201 -7.79 -5.83 -11.41
N ASN A 202 -8.27 -5.78 -10.17
CA ASN A 202 -7.88 -4.75 -9.24
C ASN A 202 -6.43 -5.00 -8.79
N LEU A 203 -5.58 -3.99 -8.96
CA LEU A 203 -4.13 -4.08 -8.76
C LEU A 203 -3.71 -4.00 -7.28
N ASP A 204 -4.67 -3.87 -6.36
CA ASP A 204 -4.44 -3.83 -4.92
C ASP A 204 -4.77 -5.17 -4.24
N ASP A 205 -5.70 -5.96 -4.76
CA ASP A 205 -6.14 -7.25 -4.19
C ASP A 205 -6.06 -8.44 -5.17
N ASP A 206 -5.70 -8.19 -6.43
CA ASP A 206 -5.62 -9.18 -7.51
C ASP A 206 -6.97 -9.85 -7.86
N VAL A 207 -8.09 -9.22 -7.48
CA VAL A 207 -9.44 -9.74 -7.78
C VAL A 207 -9.85 -9.32 -9.20
N PRO A 208 -10.30 -10.26 -10.06
CA PRO A 208 -10.83 -9.93 -11.38
C PRO A 208 -12.06 -9.02 -11.33
N ILE A 209 -12.12 -8.06 -12.25
CA ILE A 209 -13.27 -7.17 -12.43
C ILE A 209 -14.34 -7.92 -13.20
N GLY A 210 -15.44 -8.23 -12.52
CA GLY A 210 -16.57 -8.95 -13.12
C GLY A 210 -17.50 -8.02 -13.89
N MET A 211 -17.22 -7.77 -15.17
CA MET A 211 -18.13 -7.05 -16.07
C MET A 211 -18.41 -7.87 -17.34
N PRO A 212 -19.60 -7.74 -17.96
CA PRO A 212 -19.88 -8.36 -19.24
C PRO A 212 -18.93 -7.81 -20.33
N ASP A 213 -18.21 -8.71 -20.97
CA ASP A 213 -17.29 -8.43 -22.08
C ASP A 213 -17.19 -9.65 -23.00
N THR A 214 -16.57 -9.49 -24.17
CA THR A 214 -16.36 -10.54 -25.15
C THR A 214 -14.88 -10.74 -25.44
N PRO A 215 -14.46 -11.93 -25.94
CA PRO A 215 -13.10 -12.18 -26.39
C PRO A 215 -12.79 -11.49 -27.74
N SER A 216 -13.61 -10.53 -28.15
CA SER A 216 -13.45 -9.79 -29.40
C SER A 216 -12.17 -8.94 -29.37
N GLU A 217 -11.41 -8.99 -30.46
CA GLU A 217 -10.22 -8.15 -30.65
C GLU A 217 -10.60 -6.87 -31.41
N PHE A 218 -10.25 -5.72 -30.85
CA PHE A 218 -10.43 -4.41 -31.48
C PHE A 218 -9.10 -3.84 -31.95
N SER A 219 -9.11 -3.21 -33.12
CA SER A 219 -7.95 -2.49 -33.64
C SER A 219 -7.98 -1.03 -33.16
N LEU A 220 -6.91 -0.59 -32.46
CA LEU A 220 -6.77 0.77 -31.99
C LEU A 220 -6.08 1.66 -33.02
N ALA A 221 -6.55 2.90 -33.17
CA ALA A 221 -6.10 3.80 -34.24
C ALA A 221 -4.72 4.46 -34.02
N THR A 222 -3.89 3.94 -33.11
CA THR A 222 -2.72 4.63 -32.56
C THR A 222 -1.44 4.60 -33.42
N GLY A 223 -1.47 4.16 -34.69
CA GLY A 223 -0.29 4.32 -35.55
C GLY A 223 -0.43 3.93 -37.04
N GLY A 224 -0.24 4.89 -37.93
CA GLY A 224 0.28 4.72 -39.31
C GLY A 224 -0.48 3.82 -40.31
N THR A 225 -0.04 3.86 -41.58
CA THR A 225 -0.64 3.19 -42.75
C THR A 225 -0.58 1.66 -42.74
N GLN A 226 0.24 1.03 -41.88
CA GLN A 226 0.25 -0.44 -41.72
C GLN A 226 -0.95 -1.00 -40.93
N GLN A 227 -1.73 -0.13 -40.25
CA GLN A 227 -2.92 -0.55 -39.52
C GLN A 227 -4.18 -0.74 -40.39
N SER A 228 -4.24 -0.23 -41.63
CA SER A 228 -5.47 -0.30 -42.45
C SER A 228 -5.88 -1.74 -42.78
N SER A 229 -4.92 -2.59 -43.17
CA SER A 229 -5.16 -4.01 -43.45
C SER A 229 -5.53 -4.81 -42.20
N SER A 230 -4.96 -4.46 -41.05
CA SER A 230 -5.31 -5.06 -39.75
C SER A 230 -6.70 -4.63 -39.29
N ARG A 231 -7.11 -3.38 -39.52
CA ARG A 231 -8.45 -2.87 -39.20
C ARG A 231 -9.54 -3.55 -40.02
N GLU A 232 -9.32 -3.71 -41.32
CA GLU A 232 -10.26 -4.42 -42.19
C GLU A 232 -10.39 -5.89 -41.78
N ALA A 233 -9.28 -6.56 -41.48
CA ALA A 233 -9.29 -7.93 -40.99
C ALA A 233 -10.04 -8.06 -39.65
N ALA A 234 -9.79 -7.16 -38.70
CA ALA A 234 -10.50 -7.13 -37.43
C ALA A 234 -12.00 -6.90 -37.62
N LEU A 235 -12.39 -5.94 -38.48
CA LEU A 235 -13.78 -5.67 -38.79
C LEU A 235 -14.47 -6.87 -39.44
N GLN A 236 -13.79 -7.59 -40.33
CA GLN A 236 -14.32 -8.82 -40.92
C GLN A 236 -14.57 -9.90 -39.86
N VAL A 237 -13.63 -10.08 -38.92
CA VAL A 237 -13.79 -11.02 -37.80
C VAL A 237 -14.97 -10.62 -36.93
N LEU A 238 -15.04 -9.35 -36.50
CA LEU A 238 -16.13 -8.81 -35.68
C LEU A 238 -17.48 -8.99 -36.37
N SER A 239 -17.57 -8.67 -37.67
CA SER A 239 -18.84 -8.79 -38.40
C SER A 239 -19.35 -10.23 -38.45
N ARG A 240 -18.45 -11.21 -38.54
CA ARG A 240 -18.80 -12.64 -38.53
C ARG A 240 -19.24 -13.16 -37.16
N THR A 241 -18.96 -12.43 -36.08
CA THR A 241 -19.48 -12.79 -34.74
C THR A 241 -20.98 -12.52 -34.60
N TRP A 242 -21.55 -11.71 -35.50
CA TRP A 242 -22.98 -11.47 -35.52
C TRP A 242 -23.71 -12.66 -36.16
N GLY A 243 -24.64 -13.28 -35.41
CA GLY A 243 -25.34 -14.49 -35.85
C GLY A 243 -26.12 -14.32 -37.16
N ASP A 244 -26.60 -13.10 -37.44
CA ASP A 244 -27.38 -12.78 -38.63
C ASP A 244 -26.53 -12.25 -39.79
N TYR A 245 -25.19 -12.35 -39.72
CA TYR A 245 -24.31 -11.88 -40.79
C TYR A 245 -24.67 -12.43 -42.18
N ASN A 246 -25.06 -13.71 -42.26
CA ASN A 246 -25.45 -14.37 -43.52
C ASN A 246 -26.85 -13.99 -44.02
N SER A 247 -27.64 -13.23 -43.25
CA SER A 247 -28.98 -12.79 -43.64
C SER A 247 -28.99 -11.66 -44.67
N ARG A 248 -27.81 -11.14 -45.06
CA ARG A 248 -27.66 -9.97 -45.96
C ARG A 248 -28.48 -10.07 -47.25
N GLN A 249 -28.63 -11.27 -47.81
CA GLN A 249 -29.39 -11.48 -49.06
C GLN A 249 -30.92 -11.45 -48.87
N HIS A 250 -31.40 -11.49 -47.62
CA HIS A 250 -32.81 -11.65 -47.26
C HIS A 250 -33.42 -10.38 -46.65
N VAL A 251 -32.61 -9.34 -46.42
CA VAL A 251 -33.00 -8.07 -45.77
C VAL A 251 -32.51 -6.92 -46.65
N SER A 252 -33.16 -5.74 -46.57
CA SER A 252 -32.64 -4.55 -47.24
C SER A 252 -31.25 -4.19 -46.73
N GLU A 253 -30.41 -3.61 -47.60
CA GLU A 253 -29.03 -3.26 -47.26
C GLU A 253 -28.97 -2.27 -46.09
N ASP A 254 -29.83 -1.25 -46.07
CA ASP A 254 -29.88 -0.26 -44.99
C ASP A 254 -30.14 -0.90 -43.63
N VAL A 255 -31.12 -1.82 -43.54
CA VAL A 255 -31.48 -2.51 -42.30
C VAL A 255 -30.39 -3.49 -41.87
N TRP A 256 -29.75 -4.17 -42.83
CA TRP A 256 -28.64 -5.07 -42.53
C TRP A 256 -27.43 -4.30 -41.98
N VAL A 257 -27.09 -3.16 -42.59
CA VAL A 257 -26.00 -2.28 -42.12
C VAL A 257 -26.32 -1.71 -40.75
N GLU A 258 -27.54 -1.21 -40.52
CA GLU A 258 -27.97 -0.66 -39.23
C GLU A 258 -27.83 -1.71 -38.10
N ASN A 259 -28.30 -2.93 -38.32
CA ASN A 259 -28.21 -3.99 -37.32
C ASN A 259 -26.77 -4.45 -37.07
N LEU A 260 -25.93 -4.53 -38.11
CA LEU A 260 -24.50 -4.85 -37.95
C LEU A 260 -23.78 -3.75 -37.14
N THR A 261 -24.06 -2.48 -37.45
CA THR A 261 -23.53 -1.35 -36.69
C THR A 261 -23.96 -1.44 -35.23
N ALA A 262 -25.25 -1.68 -34.95
CA ALA A 262 -25.75 -1.83 -33.59
C ALA A 262 -25.08 -2.99 -32.83
N HIS A 263 -24.80 -4.11 -33.50
CA HIS A 263 -24.07 -5.24 -32.92
C HIS A 263 -22.63 -4.86 -32.58
N ILE A 264 -21.90 -4.24 -33.50
CA ILE A 264 -20.51 -3.82 -33.26
C ILE A 264 -20.45 -2.76 -32.15
N ASP A 265 -21.35 -1.78 -32.17
CA ASP A 265 -21.46 -0.76 -31.14
C ASP A 265 -21.76 -1.39 -29.77
N HIS A 266 -22.61 -2.42 -29.72
CA HIS A 266 -22.85 -3.15 -28.49
C HIS A 266 -21.56 -3.80 -27.95
N LEU A 267 -20.78 -4.48 -28.79
CA LEU A 267 -19.50 -5.09 -28.39
C LEU A 267 -18.49 -4.04 -27.89
N VAL A 268 -18.38 -2.91 -28.59
CA VAL A 268 -17.51 -1.79 -28.20
C VAL A 268 -17.95 -1.23 -26.84
N ASN A 269 -19.24 -1.05 -26.63
CA ASN A 269 -19.78 -0.55 -25.36
C ASN A 269 -19.54 -1.51 -24.20
N LEU A 270 -19.66 -2.83 -24.41
CA LEU A 270 -19.28 -3.83 -23.40
C LEU A 270 -17.83 -3.65 -22.96
N ARG A 271 -16.91 -3.57 -23.93
CA ARG A 271 -15.48 -3.37 -23.67
C ARG A 271 -15.19 -2.06 -22.94
N ILE A 272 -15.77 -0.95 -23.40
CA ILE A 272 -15.59 0.37 -22.78
C ILE A 272 -16.10 0.35 -21.34
N ASN A 273 -17.27 -0.25 -21.09
CA ASN A 273 -17.83 -0.35 -19.74
C ASN A 273 -16.95 -1.19 -18.82
N HIS A 274 -16.44 -2.33 -19.30
CA HIS A 274 -15.52 -3.17 -18.54
C HIS A 274 -14.21 -2.44 -18.20
N VAL A 275 -13.62 -1.75 -19.17
CA VAL A 275 -12.39 -0.96 -18.96
C VAL A 275 -12.63 0.23 -18.04
N ASN A 276 -13.77 0.92 -18.16
CA ASN A 276 -14.13 2.03 -17.26
C ASN A 276 -14.30 1.57 -15.82
N GLU A 277 -14.96 0.44 -15.59
CA GLU A 277 -15.08 -0.15 -14.26
C GLU A 277 -13.71 -0.55 -13.72
N TRP A 278 -12.86 -1.15 -14.56
CA TRP A 278 -11.49 -1.49 -14.18
C TRP A 278 -10.66 -0.26 -13.79
N ILE A 279 -10.73 0.83 -14.56
CA ILE A 279 -10.07 2.10 -14.22
C ILE A 279 -10.63 2.62 -12.89
N SER A 280 -11.95 2.70 -12.76
CA SER A 280 -12.65 3.24 -11.59
C SER A 280 -12.25 2.50 -10.31
N SER A 281 -12.27 1.16 -10.35
CA SER A 281 -11.84 0.29 -9.25
C SER A 281 -10.37 0.53 -8.85
N ASN A 282 -9.49 0.75 -9.83
CA ASN A 282 -8.06 0.95 -9.60
C ASN A 282 -7.67 2.38 -9.19
N VAL A 283 -8.54 3.37 -9.37
CA VAL A 283 -8.32 4.75 -8.93
C VAL A 283 -9.10 5.13 -7.67
N ALA A 284 -10.12 4.35 -7.29
CA ALA A 284 -11.03 4.65 -6.17
C ALA A 284 -10.31 4.98 -4.85
N ARG A 285 -9.16 4.35 -4.57
CA ARG A 285 -8.39 4.58 -3.34
C ARG A 285 -7.70 5.95 -3.27
N PHE A 286 -7.59 6.66 -4.41
CA PHE A 286 -6.86 7.92 -4.52
C PHE A 286 -7.78 9.14 -4.64
N GLN A 287 -9.09 8.93 -4.65
CA GLN A 287 -10.13 9.98 -4.67
C GLN A 287 -10.55 10.32 -3.24
#